data_AF-A0A8I2YJD3-F1
#
_entry.id   AF-A0A8I2YJD3-F1
#
_cell.length_a   1.000
_cell.length_b   1.000
_cell.length_c   1.000
_cell.angle_alpha   90.00
_cell.angle_beta   90.00
_cell.angle_gamma   90.00
#
_symmetry.space_group_name_H-M   'P 1'
#
loop_
_entity.id
_entity.type
_entity.pdbx_description
1 polymer ?
#
loop_
_entity_poly.entity_id
_entity_poly.type
_entity_poly.pdbx_seq_one_letter_code
_entity_poly.pdbx_strand_id
1 'polypeptide(L)'
;MTSRYRYCAGMKRFPAGRFNEVAAIGLSASLRAAGFPLGRLQTGTPAWLDKNTIDFSRPQKQEGDDPPHPFSFLNYKVDSGVGSLVHAAWFGVSSPACL
;
A
#
# COMPACT_ATOMS: atom_id res chain seq x y z
N MET A 1 -6.64 -27.25 -9.83
CA MET A 1 -7.41 -26.08 -9.32
C MET A 1 -6.51 -24.85 -9.35
N THR A 2 -6.67 -23.98 -10.34
CA THR A 2 -5.76 -22.83 -10.53
C THR A 2 -6.35 -21.59 -9.85
N SER A 3 -5.63 -21.00 -8.88
CA SER A 3 -6.02 -19.70 -8.35
C SER A 3 -5.97 -18.64 -9.45
N ARG A 4 -6.97 -17.75 -9.46
CA ARG A 4 -7.09 -16.65 -10.45
C ARG A 4 -6.40 -15.36 -9.98
N TYR A 5 -5.91 -15.35 -8.75
CA TYR A 5 -5.17 -14.23 -8.16
C TYR A 5 -3.71 -14.23 -8.63
N ARG A 6 -3.21 -13.06 -9.04
CA ARG A 6 -1.89 -12.92 -9.64
C ARG A 6 -1.17 -11.68 -9.14
N TYR A 7 0.09 -11.86 -8.75
CA TYR A 7 1.07 -10.80 -8.60
C TYR A 7 1.75 -10.52 -9.95
N CYS A 8 1.86 -9.26 -10.33
CA CYS A 8 2.41 -8.81 -11.61
C CYS A 8 3.66 -7.94 -11.37
N ALA A 9 4.81 -8.35 -11.88
CA ALA A 9 6.05 -7.58 -11.89
C ALA A 9 6.49 -7.36 -13.34
N GLY A 10 6.12 -6.21 -13.92
CA GLY A 10 6.25 -5.96 -15.35
C GLY A 10 5.47 -7.01 -16.16
N MET A 11 6.16 -7.71 -17.06
CA MET A 11 5.55 -8.79 -17.86
C MET A 11 5.42 -10.12 -17.09
N LYS A 12 6.14 -10.28 -15.97
CA LYS A 12 6.12 -11.53 -15.19
C LYS A 12 4.86 -11.58 -14.32
N ARG A 13 4.22 -12.75 -14.27
CA ARG A 13 2.98 -12.98 -13.50
C ARG A 13 3.13 -14.25 -12.67
N PHE A 14 2.83 -14.15 -11.39
CA PHE A 14 2.96 -15.25 -10.42
C PHE A 14 1.62 -15.49 -9.73
N PRO A 15 1.23 -16.75 -9.44
CA PRO A 15 0.03 -17.04 -8.67
C PRO A 15 0.24 -16.64 -7.21
N ALA A 16 -0.34 -15.51 -6.79
CA ALA A 16 -0.17 -14.97 -5.44
C ALA A 16 -1.34 -14.03 -5.08
N GLY A 17 -1.69 -14.00 -3.78
CA GLY A 17 -2.68 -13.07 -3.22
C GLY A 17 -2.05 -11.70 -2.98
N ARG A 18 -0.98 -11.70 -2.17
CA ARG A 18 -0.05 -10.59 -1.96
C ARG A 18 1.37 -11.06 -2.26
N PHE A 19 2.34 -10.14 -2.27
CA PHE A 19 3.75 -10.51 -2.36
C PHE A 19 4.08 -11.49 -1.22
N ASN A 20 4.61 -12.66 -1.57
CA ASN A 20 4.90 -13.79 -0.66
C ASN A 20 3.72 -14.45 0.05
N GLU A 21 2.47 -14.19 -0.36
CA GLU A 21 1.29 -14.89 0.18
C GLU A 21 0.62 -15.78 -0.87
N VAL A 22 0.20 -16.97 -0.43
CA VAL A 22 -0.49 -17.94 -1.28
C VAL A 22 -1.84 -17.37 -1.73
N ALA A 23 -2.16 -17.56 -3.01
CA ALA A 23 -3.44 -17.13 -3.54
C ALA A 23 -4.58 -18.03 -3.06
N ALA A 24 -5.73 -17.45 -2.72
CA ALA A 24 -6.92 -18.24 -2.39
C ALA A 24 -7.34 -19.13 -3.57
N ILE A 25 -7.59 -20.41 -3.30
CA ILE A 25 -8.01 -21.40 -4.30
C ILE A 25 -9.49 -21.73 -4.04
N GLY A 26 -10.32 -21.79 -5.10
CA GLY A 26 -11.69 -22.32 -5.01
C GLY A 26 -12.79 -21.32 -4.65
N LEU A 27 -12.54 -20.28 -3.84
CA LEU A 27 -13.59 -19.32 -3.44
C LEU A 27 -14.29 -18.65 -4.63
N SER A 28 -13.51 -18.25 -5.63
CA SER A 28 -14.06 -17.67 -6.88
C SER A 28 -14.90 -18.67 -7.68
N ALA A 29 -14.62 -19.97 -7.58
CA ALA A 29 -15.43 -20.99 -8.24
C ALA A 29 -16.77 -21.17 -7.52
N SER A 30 -16.77 -21.21 -6.19
CA SER A 30 -17.98 -21.29 -5.38
C SER A 30 -18.91 -20.09 -5.59
N LEU A 31 -18.38 -18.87 -5.63
CA LEU A 31 -19.18 -17.66 -5.88
C LEU A 31 -19.80 -17.64 -7.28
N ARG A 32 -19.08 -18.14 -8.29
CA ARG A 32 -19.62 -18.28 -9.64
C ARG A 32 -20.72 -19.34 -9.70
N ALA A 33 -20.55 -20.47 -9.02
CA ALA A 33 -21.56 -21.53 -8.95
C ALA A 33 -22.84 -21.05 -8.26
N ALA A 34 -22.73 -20.14 -7.29
CA ALA A 34 -23.86 -19.49 -6.63
C ALA A 34 -24.55 -18.38 -7.47
N GLY A 35 -24.11 -18.15 -8.72
CA GLY A 35 -24.75 -17.20 -9.64
C GLY A 35 -24.27 -15.75 -9.55
N PHE A 36 -23.20 -15.46 -8.79
CA PHE A 36 -22.68 -14.10 -8.69
C PHE A 36 -21.81 -13.72 -9.92
N PRO A 37 -21.96 -12.49 -10.46
CA PRO A 37 -21.06 -11.97 -11.48
C PRO A 37 -19.67 -11.70 -10.88
N LEU A 38 -18.61 -12.11 -11.58
CA LEU A 38 -17.23 -11.94 -11.12
C LEU A 38 -16.38 -11.16 -12.14
N GLY A 39 -15.80 -10.05 -11.70
CA GLY A 39 -14.81 -9.26 -12.45
C GLY A 39 -13.37 -9.47 -11.96
N ARG A 40 -12.40 -8.81 -12.62
CA ARG A 40 -11.01 -8.76 -12.17
C ARG A 40 -10.57 -7.31 -12.01
N LEU A 41 -10.11 -6.96 -10.82
CA LEU A 41 -9.46 -5.69 -10.51
C LEU A 41 -7.95 -5.92 -10.40
N GLN A 42 -7.16 -4.91 -10.78
CA GLN A 42 -5.72 -4.90 -10.55
C GLN A 42 -5.35 -3.58 -9.88
N THR A 43 -4.75 -3.68 -8.69
CA THR A 43 -4.16 -2.55 -7.96
C THR A 43 -2.65 -2.69 -7.99
N GLY A 44 -1.94 -1.56 -8.00
CA GLY A 44 -0.48 -1.53 -7.94
C GLY A 44 -0.01 -1.10 -6.56
N THR A 45 1.03 -1.76 -6.04
CA THR A 45 1.77 -1.31 -4.86
C THR A 45 3.11 -0.77 -5.34
N PRO A 46 3.51 0.47 -4.98
CA PRO A 46 4.83 0.97 -5.32
C PRO A 46 5.93 0.13 -4.66
N ALA A 47 7.15 0.18 -5.21
CA ALA A 47 8.29 -0.50 -4.62
C ALA A 47 8.64 0.09 -3.25
N TRP A 48 9.05 -0.77 -2.31
CA TRP A 48 9.64 -0.33 -1.05
C TRP A 48 11.12 0.01 -1.27
N LEU A 49 11.54 1.19 -0.82
CA LEU A 49 12.90 1.70 -0.94
C LEU A 49 13.57 1.73 0.44
N ASP A 50 14.87 1.48 0.49
CA ASP A 50 15.65 1.67 1.72
C ASP A 50 15.88 3.18 1.95
N LYS A 51 15.41 3.70 3.09
CA LYS A 51 15.57 5.10 3.47
C LYS A 51 17.02 5.59 3.39
N ASN A 52 18.01 4.75 3.68
CA ASN A 52 19.42 5.16 3.72
C ASN A 52 20.00 5.42 2.32
N THR A 53 19.28 5.01 1.27
CA THR A 53 19.69 5.20 -0.13
C THR A 53 19.07 6.45 -0.77
N ILE A 54 18.24 7.18 -0.03
CA ILE A 54 17.49 8.35 -0.53
C ILE A 54 18.16 9.64 -0.05
N ASP A 55 18.45 10.53 -0.99
CA ASP A 55 18.89 11.90 -0.70
C ASP A 55 17.68 12.76 -0.29
N PHE A 56 17.49 12.93 1.02
CA PHE A 56 16.42 13.73 1.60
C PHE A 56 16.66 15.25 1.50
N SER A 57 17.78 15.73 0.97
CA SER A 57 17.99 17.18 0.81
C SER A 57 17.13 17.80 -0.31
N ARG A 58 16.55 16.97 -1.18
CA ARG A 58 15.79 17.39 -2.37
C ARG A 58 14.28 17.45 -2.16
N PRO A 59 13.62 16.43 -1.60
CA PRO A 59 12.17 16.48 -1.40
C PRO A 59 11.79 17.46 -0.28
N GLN A 60 10.57 17.98 -0.34
CA GLN A 60 10.03 18.85 0.71
C GLN A 60 9.52 18.01 1.87
N LYS A 61 9.94 18.34 3.10
CA LYS A 61 9.45 17.71 4.33
C LYS A 61 8.03 18.19 4.66
N GLN A 62 7.14 17.25 4.96
CA GLN A 62 5.77 17.48 5.43
C GLN A 62 5.64 16.94 6.86
N GLU A 63 5.54 17.83 7.84
CA GLU A 63 5.23 17.46 9.22
C GLU A 63 3.77 16.98 9.35
N GLY A 64 3.51 16.14 10.35
CA GLY A 64 2.13 15.79 10.71
C GLY A 64 1.43 16.91 11.48
N ASP A 65 0.12 16.76 11.68
CA ASP A 65 -0.70 17.75 12.38
C ASP A 65 -0.34 17.87 13.87
N ASP A 66 -0.34 19.10 14.38
CA ASP A 66 -0.15 19.42 15.80
C ASP A 66 -1.28 20.36 16.28
N PRO A 67 -2.20 19.90 17.16
CA PRO A 67 -2.23 18.59 17.81
C PRO A 67 -2.72 17.46 16.89
N PRO A 68 -2.19 16.23 17.07
CA PRO A 68 -2.63 15.08 16.30
C PRO A 68 -4.10 14.76 16.59
N HIS A 69 -4.89 14.59 15.54
CA HIS A 69 -6.31 14.25 15.68
C HIS A 69 -6.50 12.75 15.90
N PRO A 70 -7.29 12.33 16.90
CA PRO A 70 -7.60 10.93 17.12
C PRO A 70 -8.51 10.41 15.99
N PHE A 71 -8.16 9.24 15.44
CA PHE A 71 -8.99 8.57 14.42
C PHE A 71 -10.28 7.97 15.02
N SER A 72 -10.24 7.60 16.30
CA SER A 72 -11.38 7.02 17.01
C SER A 72 -12.13 8.11 17.80
N PHE A 73 -13.46 8.13 17.68
CA PHE A 73 -14.34 8.98 18.48
C PHE A 73 -14.32 8.64 19.98
N LEU A 74 -13.80 7.48 20.36
CA LEU A 74 -13.68 7.06 21.77
C LEU A 74 -12.47 7.68 22.47
N ASN A 75 -11.54 8.25 21.70
CA ASN A 75 -10.33 8.87 22.24
C ASN A 75 -10.42 10.39 22.08
N TYR A 76 -10.23 11.13 23.17
CA TYR A 76 -10.21 12.60 23.17
C TYR A 76 -8.81 13.18 22.90
N LYS A 77 -7.77 12.36 23.02
CA LYS A 77 -6.36 12.72 22.82
C LYS A 77 -5.63 11.53 22.22
N VAL A 78 -4.69 11.79 21.31
CA VAL A 78 -3.66 10.82 20.94
C VAL A 78 -2.49 10.98 21.91
N ASP A 79 -2.23 9.94 22.71
CA ASP A 79 -1.10 9.97 23.64
C ASP A 79 0.18 9.62 22.88
N SER A 80 0.75 10.65 22.26
CA SER A 80 2.07 10.59 21.66
C SER A 80 3.06 10.74 22.81
N GLY A 81 3.75 9.66 23.20
CA GLY A 81 4.84 9.75 24.17
C GLY A 81 5.78 10.89 23.81
N VAL A 82 6.25 11.64 24.82
CA VAL A 82 7.10 12.83 24.67
C VAL A 82 8.22 12.54 23.67
N GLY A 83 8.15 13.16 22.47
CA GLY A 83 9.18 13.02 21.43
C GLY A 83 8.86 12.07 20.27
N SER A 84 7.66 11.48 20.18
CA SER A 84 7.22 10.82 18.95
C SER A 84 6.95 11.88 17.89
N LEU A 85 8.00 12.28 17.17
CA LEU A 85 7.86 12.94 15.87
C LEU A 85 6.89 12.10 15.06
N VAL A 86 5.70 12.65 14.78
CA VAL A 86 4.92 12.20 13.63
C VAL A 86 5.89 12.16 12.47
N HIS A 87 6.19 10.95 11.97
CA HIS A 87 7.20 10.79 10.94
C HIS A 87 6.83 11.70 9.77
N ALA A 88 7.69 12.66 9.47
CA ALA A 88 7.44 13.56 8.38
C ALA A 88 7.49 12.79 7.06
N ALA A 89 6.50 13.07 6.20
CA ALA A 89 6.52 12.58 4.84
C ALA A 89 7.42 13.48 3.98
N TRP A 90 7.92 12.95 2.87
CA TRP A 90 8.75 13.70 1.93
C TRP A 90 8.05 13.73 0.57
N PHE A 91 7.72 14.92 0.07
CA PHE A 91 7.12 15.10 -1.25
C PHE A 91 8.20 15.30 -2.31
N GLY A 92 8.19 14.44 -3.32
CA GLY A 92 8.97 14.59 -4.54
C GLY A 92 8.04 14.69 -5.75
N VAL A 93 8.27 15.67 -6.62
CA VAL A 93 7.66 15.71 -7.96
C VAL A 93 8.56 14.99 -8.95
N SER A 94 7.99 14.18 -9.83
CA SER A 94 8.77 13.57 -10.91
C SER A 94 9.12 14.63 -11.95
N SER A 95 10.39 14.71 -12.33
CA SER A 95 10.82 15.58 -13.44
C SER A 95 10.31 14.99 -14.76
N PRO A 96 9.76 15.82 -15.69
CA PRO A 96 9.30 15.35 -17.00
C PRO A 96 10.41 14.77 -17.87
N ALA A 97 11.68 14.95 -17.51
CA ALA A 97 12.84 14.36 -18.20
C ALA A 97 13.06 12.86 -17.89
N CYS A 98 12.25 12.26 -17.01
CA CYS A 98 12.40 10.87 -16.56
C CYS A 98 11.33 9.91 -17.16
N LEU A 99 10.59 10.36 -18.18
CA LEU A 99 9.62 9.54 -18.94
C LEU A 99 10.14 9.25 -20.34
#